data_AF-A0A1Y1K535-F1
#
_entry.id   AF-A0A1Y1K535-F1
#
_cell.length_a   1.000
_cell.length_b   1.000
_cell.length_c   1.000
_cell.angle_alpha   90.00
_cell.angle_beta   90.00
_cell.angle_gamma   90.00
#
_symmetry.space_group_name_H-M   'P 1'
#
loop_
_entity.id
_entity.type
_entity.pdbx_description
1 polymer ?
#
loop_
_entity_poly.entity_id
_entity_poly.type
_entity_poly.pdbx_seq_one_letter_code
_entity_poly.pdbx_strand_id
1 'polypeptide(L)'
;QFLPENLEFRYLRTVCMVCAAYAANVLENALSTLGHEARERAFAQTDELLADYSQWPFGKKATSNGIGANLPQAISEEISKAKDKELQLEVVAACLSVFTRLDSLL
;
A
#
# COMPACT_ATOMS: atom_id res chain seq x y z
N GLN A 1 9.22 -20.77 -4.66
CA GLN A 1 8.60 -19.76 -3.76
C GLN A 1 8.04 -18.64 -4.63
N PHE A 2 6.79 -18.19 -4.40
CA PHE A 2 6.11 -17.24 -5.30
C PHE A 2 6.50 -15.76 -5.09
N LEU A 3 7.00 -15.40 -3.89
CA LEU A 3 7.47 -14.05 -3.54
C LEU A 3 8.89 -14.14 -2.92
N PRO A 4 9.96 -14.13 -3.73
CA PRO A 4 11.34 -14.25 -3.24
C PRO A 4 11.80 -12.98 -2.53
N GLU A 5 12.81 -13.10 -1.66
CA GLU A 5 13.27 -11.98 -0.83
C GLU A 5 13.95 -10.86 -1.61
N ASN A 6 14.62 -11.21 -2.71
CA ASN A 6 15.32 -10.29 -3.60
C ASN A 6 14.44 -9.76 -4.74
N LEU A 7 13.12 -9.94 -4.66
CA LEU A 7 12.21 -9.35 -5.64
C LEU A 7 12.32 -7.83 -5.58
N GLU A 8 12.50 -7.19 -6.72
CA GLU A 8 12.47 -5.73 -6.84
C GLU A 8 11.14 -5.19 -6.28
N PHE A 9 11.10 -4.00 -5.68
CA PHE A 9 9.88 -3.35 -5.17
C PHE A 9 8.95 -4.29 -4.37
N ARG A 10 9.49 -5.22 -3.59
CA ARG A 10 8.72 -6.24 -2.86
C ARG A 10 7.73 -5.60 -1.89
N TYR A 11 8.14 -4.56 -1.17
CA TYR A 11 7.28 -3.87 -0.23
C TYR A 11 6.20 -3.08 -0.97
N LEU A 12 6.58 -2.30 -1.98
CA LEU A 12 5.62 -1.56 -2.80
C LEU A 12 4.59 -2.46 -3.49
N ARG A 13 5.00 -3.62 -4.03
CA ARG A 13 4.09 -4.62 -4.61
C ARG A 13 3.08 -5.14 -3.59
N THR A 14 3.51 -5.33 -2.34
CA THR A 14 2.63 -5.76 -1.25
C THR A 14 1.63 -4.66 -0.88
N VAL A 15 2.08 -3.40 -0.79
CA VAL A 15 1.19 -2.25 -0.57
C VAL A 15 0.14 -2.15 -1.67
N CYS A 16 0.54 -2.27 -2.94
CA CYS A 16 -0.38 -2.23 -4.07
C CYS A 16 -1.42 -3.35 -4.00
N MET A 17 -1.01 -4.57 -3.65
CA MET A 17 -1.91 -5.71 -3.50
C MET A 17 -2.95 -5.47 -2.40
N VAL A 18 -2.53 -4.97 -1.24
CA VAL A 18 -3.43 -4.68 -0.12
C VAL A 18 -4.41 -3.56 -0.48
N CYS A 19 -3.94 -2.47 -1.10
CA CYS A 19 -4.79 -1.38 -1.57
C CYS A 19 -5.79 -1.83 -2.63
N ALA A 20 -5.37 -2.69 -3.57
CA ALA A 20 -6.26 -3.26 -4.57
C ALA A 20 -7.31 -4.18 -3.94
N ALA A 21 -6.93 -5.03 -2.98
CA ALA A 21 -7.85 -5.90 -2.27
C ALA A 21 -8.87 -5.10 -1.44
N TYR A 22 -8.44 -3.98 -0.86
CA TYR A 22 -9.31 -3.03 -0.16
C TYR A 22 -10.34 -2.44 -1.12
N ALA A 23 -9.90 -1.81 -2.21
CA ALA A 23 -10.80 -1.19 -3.18
C ALA A 23 -11.70 -2.19 -3.93
N ALA A 24 -11.28 -3.46 -4.03
CA ALA A 24 -12.08 -4.53 -4.59
C ALA A 24 -13.01 -5.23 -3.57
N ASN A 25 -13.10 -4.72 -2.33
CA ASN A 25 -13.93 -5.27 -1.25
C ASN A 25 -13.65 -6.75 -0.91
N VAL A 26 -12.42 -7.22 -1.15
CA VAL A 26 -12.01 -8.61 -0.83
C VAL A 26 -11.00 -8.69 0.31
N LEU A 27 -10.52 -7.55 0.82
CA LEU A 27 -9.57 -7.51 1.94
C LEU A 27 -10.15 -8.18 3.20
N GLU A 28 -11.45 -8.01 3.46
CA GLU A 28 -12.10 -8.56 4.67
C GLU A 28 -11.94 -10.08 4.77
N ASN A 29 -11.93 -10.78 3.63
CA ASN A 29 -11.79 -12.24 3.59
C ASN A 29 -10.51 -12.71 4.30
N ALA A 30 -9.42 -11.94 4.16
CA ALA A 30 -8.13 -12.23 4.80
C ALA A 30 -8.09 -11.81 6.29
N LEU A 31 -8.99 -10.94 6.74
CA LEU A 31 -9.06 -10.42 8.11
C LEU A 31 -10.13 -11.12 8.97
N SER A 32 -10.82 -12.11 8.40
CA SER A 32 -11.96 -12.80 9.01
C SER A 32 -11.67 -13.43 10.38
N THR A 33 -10.43 -13.85 10.62
CA THR A 33 -9.98 -14.45 11.90
C THR A 33 -9.60 -13.42 12.97
N LEU A 34 -9.51 -12.14 12.62
CA LEU A 34 -9.18 -11.08 13.57
C LEU A 34 -10.41 -10.65 14.37
N GLY A 35 -10.17 -10.25 15.62
CA GLY A 35 -11.18 -9.57 16.45
C GLY A 35 -11.57 -8.20 15.87
N HIS A 36 -12.75 -7.69 16.28
CA HIS A 36 -13.35 -6.47 15.74
C HIS A 36 -12.38 -5.27 15.71
N GLU A 37 -11.78 -4.94 16.85
CA GLU A 37 -10.86 -3.81 16.99
C GLU A 37 -9.62 -3.94 16.09
N ALA A 38 -9.07 -5.16 15.96
CA ALA A 38 -7.92 -5.40 15.10
C ALA A 38 -8.28 -5.27 13.61
N ARG A 39 -9.51 -5.65 13.23
CA ARG A 39 -10.04 -5.50 11.88
C ARG A 39 -10.22 -4.02 11.52
N GLU A 40 -10.84 -3.23 12.41
CA GLU A 40 -11.00 -1.78 12.19
C GLU A 40 -9.66 -1.08 12.03
N ARG A 41 -8.68 -1.39 12.88
CA ARG A 41 -7.31 -0.86 12.75
C ARG A 41 -6.64 -1.24 11.44
N ALA A 42 -6.84 -2.47 10.96
CA ALA A 42 -6.29 -2.92 9.68
C ALA A 42 -6.91 -2.18 8.49
N PHE A 43 -8.22 -1.92 8.52
CA PHE A 43 -8.89 -1.11 7.50
C PHE A 43 -8.42 0.35 7.52
N ALA A 44 -8.38 0.98 8.69
CA ALA A 44 -7.87 2.35 8.84
C ALA A 44 -6.43 2.47 8.34
N GLN A 45 -5.57 1.50 8.68
CA GLN A 45 -4.20 1.48 8.18
C GLN A 45 -4.13 1.32 6.66
N THR A 46 -5.03 0.53 6.06
CA THR A 46 -5.04 0.34 4.60
C THR A 46 -5.53 1.59 3.87
N ASP A 47 -6.50 2.31 4.44
CA ASP A 47 -6.94 3.60 3.94
C ASP A 47 -5.80 4.64 3.96
N GLU A 48 -5.04 4.71 5.05
CA GLU A 48 -3.84 5.55 5.15
C GLU A 48 -2.79 5.18 4.10
N LEU A 49 -2.53 3.88 3.89
CA LEU A 49 -1.60 3.41 2.85
C LEU A 49 -2.10 3.83 1.46
N LEU A 50 -3.38 3.63 1.16
CA LEU A 50 -3.93 4.03 -0.12
C LEU A 50 -3.80 5.55 -0.34
N ALA A 51 -4.06 6.35 0.69
CA ALA A 51 -3.90 7.81 0.63
C ALA A 51 -2.44 8.24 0.40
N ASP A 52 -1.48 7.64 1.11
CA ASP A 52 -0.07 8.03 1.02
C ASP A 52 0.65 7.53 -0.25
N TYR A 53 0.23 6.38 -0.80
CA TYR A 53 0.83 5.78 -1.99
C TYR A 53 0.06 6.05 -3.30
N SER A 54 -1.08 6.77 -3.25
CA SER A 54 -1.83 7.19 -4.45
C SER A 54 -1.34 8.49 -5.09
N GLN A 55 -0.24 9.05 -4.59
CA GLN A 55 0.37 10.28 -5.09
C GLN A 55 1.89 10.10 -5.21
N TRP A 56 2.45 10.53 -6.34
CA TRP A 56 3.88 10.55 -6.57
C TRP A 56 4.42 11.98 -6.39
N PRO A 57 5.58 12.17 -5.74
CA PRO A 57 6.41 11.17 -5.07
C PRO A 57 5.76 10.60 -3.81
N PHE A 58 5.98 9.32 -3.52
CA PHE A 58 5.41 8.68 -2.33
C PHE A 58 5.81 9.42 -1.05
N GLY A 59 4.81 9.76 -0.23
CA GLY A 59 4.99 10.61 0.95
C GLY A 59 5.83 9.95 2.04
N LYS A 60 6.73 10.72 2.65
CA LYS A 60 7.49 10.33 3.86
C LYS A 60 6.72 10.66 5.15
N LYS A 61 5.45 10.28 5.24
CA LYS A 61 4.72 10.48 6.50
C LYS A 61 5.02 9.31 7.43
N ALA A 62 5.34 9.62 8.68
CA ALA A 62 5.41 8.60 9.71
C ALA A 62 3.99 8.06 9.93
N THR A 63 3.80 6.75 9.84
CA THR A 63 2.53 6.09 10.19
C THR A 63 2.22 6.42 11.66
N SER A 64 1.12 7.13 11.92
CA SER A 64 0.78 7.60 13.28
C SER A 64 0.40 6.47 14.23
N ASN A 65 0.00 5.32 13.69
CA ASN A 65 -0.66 4.25 14.44
C ASN A 65 0.28 3.11 14.86
N GLY A 66 1.60 3.25 14.61
CA GLY A 66 2.63 2.26 14.97
C GLY A 66 2.62 0.96 14.14
N ILE A 67 1.59 0.72 13.33
CA ILE A 67 1.52 -0.41 12.40
C ILE A 67 2.35 -0.06 11.15
N GLY A 68 3.32 -0.91 10.81
CA GLY A 68 4.17 -0.67 9.64
C GLY A 68 5.11 0.54 9.80
N ALA A 69 5.53 0.88 11.02
CA ALA A 69 6.35 2.05 11.31
C ALA A 69 7.64 2.19 10.46
N ASN A 70 8.23 1.06 10.05
CA ASN A 70 9.42 1.04 9.20
C ASN A 70 9.13 1.05 7.70
N LEU A 71 7.86 0.98 7.28
CA LEU A 71 7.46 0.83 5.88
C LEU A 71 7.89 2.04 5.02
N PRO A 72 7.72 3.31 5.43
CA PRO A 72 8.18 4.45 4.64
C PRO A 72 9.70 4.41 4.38
N GLN A 73 10.47 3.96 5.38
CA GLN A 73 11.91 3.77 5.22
C GLN A 73 12.23 2.65 4.23
N ALA A 74 11.60 1.48 4.39
CA ALA A 74 11.83 0.32 3.53
C ALA A 74 11.52 0.64 2.05
N ILE A 75 10.41 1.34 1.79
CA ILE A 75 10.04 1.74 0.43
C ILE A 75 10.97 2.85 -0.09
N SER A 76 11.37 3.82 0.74
CA SER A 76 12.36 4.81 0.34
C SER A 76 13.69 4.17 -0.07
N GLU A 77 14.11 3.09 0.60
CA GLU A 77 15.29 2.32 0.23
C GLU A 77 15.10 1.59 -1.11
N GLU A 78 13.92 1.00 -1.37
CA GLU A 78 13.59 0.40 -2.68
C GLU A 78 13.68 1.42 -3.82
N ILE A 79 13.05 2.58 -3.65
CA ILE A 79 13.06 3.66 -4.66
C ILE A 79 14.47 4.17 -4.90
N SER A 80 15.26 4.35 -3.84
CA SER A 80 16.63 4.86 -3.96
C SER A 80 17.54 3.97 -4.80
N LYS A 81 17.24 2.66 -4.86
CA LYS A 81 17.97 1.66 -5.65
C LYS A 81 17.50 1.60 -7.11
N ALA A 82 16.39 2.23 -7.45
CA ALA A 82 15.75 2.15 -8.76
C ALA A 82 15.37 3.54 -9.31
N LYS A 83 16.32 4.48 -9.27
CA LYS A 83 16.12 5.88 -9.73
C LYS A 83 15.77 5.99 -11.21
N ASP A 84 16.13 5.01 -12.02
CA ASP A 84 15.76 4.93 -13.43
C ASP A 84 14.30 4.49 -13.65
N LYS A 85 13.56 4.19 -12.56
CA LYS A 85 12.17 3.71 -12.59
C LYS A 85 11.12 4.71 -12.10
N GLU A 86 11.50 5.97 -11.86
CA GLU A 86 10.58 6.98 -11.29
C GLU A 86 9.30 7.16 -12.11
N LEU A 87 9.39 7.16 -13.45
CA LEU A 87 8.22 7.27 -14.33
C LEU A 87 7.26 6.08 -14.19
N GLN A 88 7.80 4.88 -14.00
CA GLN A 88 7.00 3.67 -13.77
C GLN A 88 6.32 3.71 -12.39
N LEU A 89 7.01 4.25 -11.38
CA LEU A 89 6.45 4.44 -10.04
C LEU A 89 5.31 5.47 -10.02
N GLU A 90 5.41 6.52 -10.83
CA GLU A 90 4.34 7.49 -11.03
C GLU A 90 3.08 6.84 -11.62
N VAL A 91 3.24 5.93 -12.59
CA VAL A 91 2.11 5.15 -13.13
C VAL A 91 1.46 4.29 -12.05
N VAL A 92 2.25 3.66 -11.17
CA VAL A 92 1.73 2.89 -10.03
C VAL A 92 0.91 3.79 -9.09
N ALA A 93 1.44 4.96 -8.73
CA ALA A 93 0.72 5.93 -7.90
C ALA A 93 -0.60 6.37 -8.55
N ALA A 94 -0.59 6.64 -9.86
CA ALA A 94 -1.77 7.02 -10.62
C ALA A 94 -2.83 5.90 -10.62
N CYS A 95 -2.43 4.62 -10.77
CA CYS A 95 -3.35 3.49 -10.64
C CYS A 95 -3.99 3.42 -9.24
N LEU A 96 -3.21 3.61 -8.18
CA LEU A 96 -3.73 3.67 -6.81
C LEU A 96 -4.66 4.88 -6.61
N SER A 97 -4.38 6.02 -7.27
CA SER A 97 -5.29 7.18 -7.27
C SER A 97 -6.68 6.84 -7.80
N VAL A 98 -6.78 5.98 -8.82
CA VAL A 98 -8.10 5.51 -9.31
C VAL A 98 -8.84 4.74 -8.21
N PHE A 99 -8.12 3.94 -7.41
CA PHE A 99 -8.74 3.16 -6.34
C PHE A 99 -9.37 4.02 -5.25
N THR A 100 -8.82 5.22 -4.97
CA THR A 100 -9.41 6.18 -4.02
C THR A 100 -10.82 6.66 -4.41
N ARG A 101 -11.23 6.44 -5.67
CA ARG A 101 -12.51 6.89 -6.21
C ARG A 101 -13.45 5.74 -6.55
N LEU A 102 -13.05 4.48 -6.34
CA LEU A 102 -13.87 3.32 -6.71
C LEU A 102 -15.19 3.25 -5.93
N ASP A 103 -15.22 3.76 -4.69
CA ASP A 103 -16.45 3.87 -3.90
C ASP A 103 -17.55 4.72 -4.56
N SER A 104 -17.21 5.57 -5.54
CA SER A 104 -18.21 6.35 -6.30
C SER A 104 -18.96 5.54 -7.37
N LEU A 105 -18.55 4.29 -7.62
CA LEU A 105 -19.10 3.42 -8.65
C LEU A 105 -19.95 2.26 -8.10
N LEU A 106 -19.90 2.00 -6.79
CA LEU A 106 -20.63 0.95 -6.08
C LEU A 106 -21.82 1.52 -5.31
#